data_AF-A0A8S1JCZ1-F1
#
_entry.id   AF-A0A8S1JCZ1-F1
#
_cell.length_a   1.000
_cell.length_b   1.000
_cell.length_c   1.000
_cell.angle_alpha   90.00
_cell.angle_beta   90.00
_cell.angle_gamma   90.00
#
_symmetry.space_group_name_H-M   'P 1'
#
loop_
_entity.id
_entity.type
_entity.pdbx_description
1 polymer ?
#
loop_
_entity_poly.entity_id
_entity_poly.type
_entity_poly.pdbx_seq_one_letter_code
_entity_poly.pdbx_strand_id
1 'polypeptide(L)'
;NGQFRWSRMEQLVREGSKSRDFDASQLWLLAEWMVSPTAEGVRDPLVAELSRIVDAMAVGDARRRLAASLGSDASAAALLPEGAQEGVARQRGEMLAGVIAKRMGALRPRLEGSGPLGLPLPRDLQQAQEAIMAQVQNTAPRLYRLLTQPGAIDMVAKLGSQIGRRFAARSIKFVLGSQDLQSGASRP
;
A
#
# COMPACT_ATOMS: atom_id res chain seq x y z
N ASN A 1 1.87 13.69 18.58
CA ASN A 1 2.33 12.33 18.23
C ASN A 1 2.68 12.15 16.74
N GLY A 2 2.67 13.18 15.88
CA GLY A 2 3.19 13.10 14.49
C GLY A 2 2.47 12.15 13.53
N GLN A 3 1.47 11.39 13.98
CA GLN A 3 0.77 10.39 13.17
C GLN A 3 -0.33 11.02 12.31
N PHE A 4 -0.48 10.52 11.09
CA PHE A 4 -1.57 10.90 10.19
C PHE A 4 -2.92 10.47 10.79
N ARG A 5 -3.82 11.44 11.02
CA ARG A 5 -5.13 11.20 11.67
C ARG A 5 -6.20 10.89 10.62
N TRP A 6 -6.26 9.63 10.19
CA TRP A 6 -7.20 9.17 9.15
C TRP A 6 -8.66 9.52 9.46
N SER A 7 -9.11 9.28 10.69
CA SER A 7 -10.49 9.57 11.11
C SER A 7 -10.84 11.06 10.96
N ARG A 8 -9.88 11.96 11.21
CA ARG A 8 -10.08 13.39 11.02
C ARG A 8 -10.18 13.72 9.53
N MET A 9 -9.36 13.13 8.67
CA MET A 9 -9.45 13.33 7.23
C MET A 9 -10.79 12.82 6.69
N GLU A 10 -11.20 11.60 7.05
CA GLU A 10 -12.50 11.05 6.64
C GLU A 10 -13.66 11.91 7.12
N GLN A 11 -13.62 12.37 8.38
CA GLN A 11 -14.66 13.23 8.92
C GLN A 11 -14.68 14.58 8.18
N LEU A 12 -13.53 15.19 7.90
CA LEU A 12 -13.44 16.43 7.14
C LEU A 12 -14.00 16.27 5.71
N VAL A 13 -13.65 15.18 5.03
CA VAL A 13 -14.17 14.91 3.68
C VAL A 13 -15.67 14.63 3.72
N ARG A 14 -16.13 13.80 4.67
CA ARG A 14 -17.54 13.44 4.81
C ARG A 14 -18.39 14.66 5.16
N GLU A 15 -18.03 15.42 6.19
CA GLU A 15 -18.77 16.61 6.58
C GLU A 15 -18.65 17.72 5.52
N GLY A 16 -17.47 17.90 4.93
CA GLY A 16 -17.26 18.83 3.81
C GLY A 16 -18.17 18.52 2.63
N SER A 17 -18.30 17.25 2.25
CA SER A 17 -19.16 16.81 1.13
C SER A 17 -20.66 17.05 1.34
N LYS A 18 -21.11 17.28 2.59
CA LYS A 18 -22.50 17.63 2.90
C LYS A 18 -22.79 19.13 2.75
N SER A 19 -21.75 19.96 2.68
CA SER A 19 -21.91 21.41 2.51
C SER A 19 -22.44 21.72 1.11
N ARG A 20 -23.40 22.64 1.00
CA ARG A 20 -23.90 23.14 -0.29
C ARG A 20 -22.81 23.85 -1.11
N ASP A 21 -21.78 24.37 -0.42
CA ASP A 21 -20.66 25.09 -1.02
C ASP A 21 -19.46 24.19 -1.33
N PHE A 22 -19.64 22.86 -1.25
CA PHE A 22 -18.56 21.93 -1.56
C PHE A 22 -18.23 21.93 -3.05
N ASP A 23 -17.04 22.42 -3.39
CA ASP A 23 -16.50 22.31 -4.73
C ASP A 23 -15.44 21.19 -4.80
N ALA A 24 -15.77 20.12 -5.53
CA ALA A 24 -14.87 19.01 -5.77
C ALA A 24 -13.57 19.43 -6.48
N SER A 25 -13.56 20.58 -7.17
CA SER A 25 -12.36 21.14 -7.77
C SER A 25 -11.29 21.50 -6.72
N GLN A 26 -11.69 21.85 -5.49
CA GLN A 26 -10.79 22.18 -4.39
C GLN A 26 -9.96 20.98 -3.92
N LEU A 27 -10.42 19.75 -4.16
CA LEU A 27 -9.62 18.55 -3.90
C LEU A 27 -8.35 18.53 -4.75
N TRP A 28 -8.39 19.14 -5.95
CA TRP A 28 -7.20 19.27 -6.78
C TRP A 28 -6.22 20.31 -6.24
N LEU A 29 -6.71 21.41 -5.66
CA LEU A 29 -5.84 22.39 -4.99
C LEU A 29 -5.12 21.74 -3.80
N LEU A 30 -5.80 20.88 -3.06
CA LEU A 30 -5.18 20.11 -1.99
C LEU A 30 -4.12 19.14 -2.53
N ALA A 31 -4.43 18.43 -3.62
CA ALA A 31 -3.48 17.52 -4.25
C ALA A 31 -2.24 18.25 -4.79
N GLU A 32 -2.42 19.41 -5.42
CA GLU A 32 -1.35 20.32 -5.89
C GLU A 32 -0.51 20.83 -4.72
N TRP A 33 -1.14 21.30 -3.65
CA TRP A 33 -0.43 21.72 -2.44
C TRP A 33 0.40 20.57 -1.84
N MET A 34 -0.16 19.37 -1.76
CA MET A 34 0.51 18.20 -1.17
C MET A 34 1.82 17.82 -1.86
N VAL A 35 1.90 18.03 -3.17
CA VAL A 35 3.12 17.77 -3.97
C VAL A 35 4.02 19.01 -4.09
N SER A 36 3.59 20.17 -3.60
CA SER A 36 4.37 21.42 -3.60
C SER A 36 5.43 21.44 -2.48
N PRO A 37 6.52 22.21 -2.59
CA PRO A 37 7.58 22.23 -1.57
C PRO A 37 7.10 22.52 -0.14
N THR A 38 6.07 23.35 0.03
CA THR A 38 5.57 23.79 1.35
C THR A 38 4.87 22.71 2.17
N ALA A 39 4.49 21.58 1.55
CA ALA A 39 3.81 20.47 2.21
C ALA A 39 4.76 19.37 2.73
N GLU A 40 6.08 19.61 2.77
CA GLU A 40 7.07 18.60 3.16
C GLU A 40 6.74 17.93 4.51
N GLY A 41 6.39 18.72 5.54
CA GLY A 41 6.04 18.20 6.85
C GLY A 41 4.78 17.31 6.89
N VAL A 42 3.96 17.32 5.85
CA VAL A 42 2.76 16.48 5.71
C VAL A 42 3.02 15.26 4.83
N ARG A 43 3.92 15.36 3.85
CA ARG A 43 4.28 14.25 2.97
C ARG A 43 4.85 13.07 3.74
N ASP A 44 5.73 13.30 4.70
CA ASP A 44 6.40 12.20 5.42
C ASP A 44 5.43 11.33 6.24
N PRO A 45 4.54 11.89 7.09
CA PRO A 45 3.49 11.12 7.76
C PRO A 45 2.56 10.39 6.79
N LEU A 46 2.24 11.01 5.66
CA LEU A 46 1.40 10.40 4.63
C LEU A 46 2.09 9.21 3.97
N VAL A 47 3.36 9.35 3.57
CA VAL A 47 4.16 8.26 3.00
C VAL A 47 4.29 7.11 4.00
N ALA A 48 4.48 7.39 5.30
CA ALA A 48 4.53 6.36 6.32
C ALA A 48 3.20 5.58 6.47
N GLU A 49 2.06 6.28 6.36
CA GLU A 49 0.74 5.66 6.36
C GLU A 49 0.51 4.83 5.09
N LEU A 50 0.79 5.38 3.91
CA LEU A 50 0.67 4.67 2.64
C LEU A 50 1.54 3.42 2.61
N SER A 51 2.77 3.51 3.10
CA SER A 51 3.68 2.36 3.21
C SER A 51 3.11 1.27 4.13
N ARG A 52 2.42 1.65 5.21
CA ARG A 52 1.74 0.71 6.11
C ARG A 52 0.56 0.04 5.44
N ILE A 53 -0.24 0.78 4.68
CA ILE A 53 -1.38 0.26 3.94
C ILE A 53 -0.90 -0.73 2.87
N VAL A 54 0.09 -0.35 2.06
CA VAL A 54 0.62 -1.22 0.99
C VAL A 54 1.24 -2.50 1.57
N ASP A 55 2.05 -2.40 2.64
CA ASP A 55 2.60 -3.57 3.33
C ASP A 55 1.49 -4.50 3.84
N ALA A 56 0.45 -3.97 4.50
CA ALA A 56 -0.65 -4.77 5.02
C ALA A 56 -1.46 -5.46 3.91
N MET A 57 -1.68 -4.79 2.78
CA MET A 57 -2.33 -5.39 1.61
C MET A 57 -1.49 -6.52 1.01
N ALA A 58 -0.18 -6.28 0.80
CA ALA A 58 0.74 -7.26 0.22
C ALA A 58 0.86 -8.51 1.10
N VAL A 59 0.98 -8.30 2.42
CA VAL A 59 1.08 -9.38 3.41
C VAL A 59 -0.22 -10.16 3.51
N GLY A 60 -1.37 -9.48 3.52
CA GLY A 60 -2.67 -10.14 3.49
C GLY A 60 -2.85 -11.00 2.24
N ASP A 61 -2.37 -10.53 1.07
CA ASP A 61 -2.41 -11.31 -0.16
C ASP A 61 -1.45 -12.51 -0.15
N ALA A 62 -0.21 -12.30 0.30
CA ALA A 62 0.76 -13.37 0.48
C ALA A 62 0.24 -14.46 1.44
N ARG A 63 -0.39 -14.07 2.56
CA ARG A 63 -0.99 -15.01 3.52
C ARG A 63 -2.09 -15.84 2.87
N ARG A 64 -2.99 -15.22 2.07
CA ARG A 64 -4.04 -15.95 1.34
C ARG A 64 -3.48 -16.95 0.34
N ARG A 65 -2.46 -16.55 -0.43
CA ARG A 65 -1.79 -17.46 -1.39
C ARG A 65 -1.11 -18.62 -0.68
N LEU A 66 -0.42 -18.33 0.44
CA LEU A 66 0.23 -19.34 1.25
C LEU A 66 -0.79 -20.32 1.85
N ALA A 67 -1.89 -19.82 2.38
CA ALA A 67 -2.98 -20.65 2.88
C ALA A 67 -3.56 -21.56 1.79
N ALA A 68 -3.77 -21.02 0.58
CA ALA A 68 -4.22 -21.80 -0.57
C ALA A 68 -3.20 -22.89 -0.97
N SER A 69 -1.90 -22.60 -0.90
CA SER A 69 -0.85 -23.58 -1.22
C SER A 69 -0.66 -24.65 -0.14
N LEU A 70 -0.86 -24.31 1.13
CA LEU A 70 -0.68 -25.21 2.26
C LEU A 70 -1.96 -25.96 2.64
N GLY A 71 -3.12 -25.52 2.13
CA GLY A 71 -4.44 -26.01 2.54
C GLY A 71 -4.81 -25.64 3.98
N SER A 72 -4.14 -24.65 4.59
CA SER A 72 -4.33 -24.28 6.00
C SER A 72 -4.02 -22.81 6.28
N ASP A 73 -5.03 -22.07 6.73
CA ASP A 73 -4.89 -20.69 7.22
C ASP A 73 -4.00 -20.63 8.47
N ALA A 74 -4.06 -21.64 9.33
CA ALA A 74 -3.26 -21.69 10.56
C ALA A 74 -1.76 -21.79 10.25
N SER A 75 -1.39 -22.63 9.29
CA SER A 75 0.01 -22.77 8.84
C SER A 75 0.51 -21.50 8.16
N ALA A 76 -0.34 -20.84 7.36
CA ALA A 76 -0.02 -19.56 6.77
C ALA A 76 0.16 -18.44 7.81
N ALA A 77 -0.69 -18.41 8.84
CA ALA A 77 -0.59 -17.45 9.95
C ALA A 77 0.65 -17.69 10.83
N ALA A 78 1.07 -18.95 11.02
CA ALA A 78 2.29 -19.28 11.74
C ALA A 78 3.55 -18.77 10.99
N LEU A 79 3.58 -18.93 9.66
CA LEU A 79 4.67 -18.46 8.82
C LEU A 79 4.67 -16.93 8.60
N LEU A 80 3.49 -16.33 8.52
CA LEU A 80 3.30 -14.91 8.25
C LEU A 80 2.31 -14.27 9.25
N PRO A 81 2.72 -14.07 10.51
CA PRO A 81 1.84 -13.58 11.56
C PRO A 81 1.32 -12.17 11.27
N GLU A 82 0.06 -11.93 11.65
CA GLU A 82 -0.60 -10.64 11.50
C GLU A 82 -0.04 -9.62 12.50
N GLY A 83 0.26 -8.42 12.01
CA GLY A 83 0.65 -7.30 12.88
C GLY A 83 -0.56 -6.65 13.59
N ALA A 84 -0.37 -6.09 14.77
CA ALA A 84 -1.45 -5.46 15.57
C ALA A 84 -2.27 -4.37 14.86
N GLN A 85 -1.70 -3.74 13.82
CA GLN A 85 -2.34 -2.67 13.04
C GLN A 85 -2.64 -3.09 11.59
N GLU A 86 -2.35 -4.34 11.23
CA GLU A 86 -2.42 -4.82 9.85
C GLU A 86 -3.86 -4.86 9.34
N GLY A 87 -4.80 -5.41 10.13
CA GLY A 87 -6.22 -5.46 9.75
C GLY A 87 -6.80 -4.09 9.41
N VAL A 88 -6.53 -3.07 10.24
CA VAL A 88 -6.99 -1.68 10.00
C VAL A 88 -6.35 -1.09 8.75
N ALA A 89 -5.04 -1.26 8.57
CA ALA A 89 -4.33 -0.76 7.40
C ALA A 89 -4.81 -1.44 6.10
N ARG A 90 -5.10 -2.74 6.16
CA ARG A 90 -5.65 -3.51 5.04
C ARG A 90 -7.05 -3.05 4.68
N GLN A 91 -7.93 -2.85 5.65
CA GLN A 91 -9.27 -2.32 5.42
C GLN A 91 -9.24 -0.96 4.71
N ARG A 92 -8.33 -0.06 5.13
CA ARG A 92 -8.11 1.24 4.45
C ARG A 92 -7.61 1.05 3.02
N GLY A 93 -6.68 0.14 2.81
CA GLY A 93 -6.18 -0.20 1.49
C GLY A 93 -7.26 -0.73 0.54
N GLU A 94 -8.12 -1.62 1.02
CA GLU A 94 -9.26 -2.15 0.27
C GLU A 94 -10.26 -1.04 -0.09
N MET A 95 -10.54 -0.12 0.84
CA MET A 95 -11.37 1.06 0.56
C MET A 95 -10.74 1.95 -0.53
N LEU A 96 -9.46 2.30 -0.41
CA LEU A 96 -8.75 3.13 -1.38
C LEU A 96 -8.71 2.48 -2.76
N ALA A 97 -8.36 1.20 -2.83
CA ALA A 97 -8.37 0.43 -4.06
C ALA A 97 -9.76 0.40 -4.70
N GLY A 98 -10.82 0.26 -3.91
CA GLY A 98 -12.21 0.32 -4.39
C GLY A 98 -12.58 1.66 -5.00
N VAL A 99 -12.15 2.78 -4.39
CA VAL A 99 -12.37 4.13 -4.94
C VAL A 99 -11.59 4.33 -6.23
N ILE A 100 -10.32 3.92 -6.28
CA ILE A 100 -9.48 4.02 -7.46
C ILE A 100 -10.06 3.19 -8.60
N ALA A 101 -10.44 1.92 -8.34
CA ALA A 101 -11.01 1.02 -9.33
C ALA A 101 -12.34 1.52 -9.91
N LYS A 102 -13.18 2.16 -9.09
CA LYS A 102 -14.42 2.79 -9.57
C LYS A 102 -14.15 3.96 -10.52
N ARG A 103 -13.09 4.74 -10.29
CA ARG A 103 -12.79 5.95 -11.07
C ARG A 103 -11.94 5.69 -12.31
N MET A 104 -11.00 4.77 -12.23
CA MET A 104 -9.98 4.58 -13.26
C MET A 104 -10.24 3.35 -14.15
N GLY A 105 -11.43 2.73 -14.02
CA GLY A 105 -11.65 1.37 -14.48
C GLY A 105 -10.90 0.38 -13.56
N ALA A 106 -11.14 -0.93 -13.72
CA ALA A 106 -10.54 -1.95 -12.86
C ALA A 106 -9.01 -1.99 -12.96
N LEU A 107 -8.31 -1.06 -12.31
CA LEU A 107 -6.91 -1.23 -11.95
C LEU A 107 -6.86 -2.29 -10.88
N ARG A 108 -6.62 -3.51 -11.34
CA ARG A 108 -6.01 -4.53 -10.51
C ARG A 108 -4.59 -4.68 -11.02
N PRO A 109 -3.64 -3.80 -10.60
CA PRO A 109 -2.24 -4.12 -10.78
C PRO A 109 -2.04 -5.48 -10.12
N ARG A 110 -1.86 -6.51 -10.95
CA ARG A 110 -1.56 -7.84 -10.47
C ARG A 110 -0.15 -7.76 -9.92
N LEU A 111 -0.04 -7.62 -8.60
CA LEU A 111 1.18 -7.93 -7.86
C LEU A 111 1.32 -9.46 -7.81
N GLU A 112 1.31 -10.10 -8.98
CA GLU A 112 1.72 -11.49 -9.13
C GLU A 112 3.24 -11.47 -8.99
N GLY A 113 3.71 -11.95 -7.85
CA GLY A 113 5.13 -11.93 -7.58
C GLY A 113 5.81 -13.02 -8.39
N SER A 114 6.87 -12.65 -9.10
CA SER A 114 7.72 -13.60 -9.82
C SER A 114 8.71 -14.31 -8.90
N GLY A 115 8.73 -13.97 -7.61
CA GLY A 115 9.61 -14.58 -6.61
C GLY A 115 9.11 -15.92 -6.05
N PRO A 116 9.94 -16.58 -5.23
CA PRO A 116 9.55 -17.81 -4.54
C PRO A 116 8.26 -17.59 -3.75
N LEU A 117 7.36 -18.58 -3.79
CA LEU A 117 6.05 -18.53 -3.11
C LEU A 117 5.13 -17.39 -3.61
N GLY A 118 5.39 -16.85 -4.81
CA GLY A 118 4.61 -15.78 -5.41
C GLY A 118 4.82 -14.42 -4.75
N LEU A 119 5.96 -14.24 -4.06
CA LEU A 119 6.33 -12.97 -3.43
C LEU A 119 6.80 -11.96 -4.48
N PRO A 120 6.38 -10.68 -4.39
CA PRO A 120 6.78 -9.65 -5.34
C PRO A 120 8.28 -9.34 -5.21
N LEU A 121 9.00 -9.42 -6.32
CA LEU A 121 10.37 -8.96 -6.47
C LEU A 121 10.41 -7.46 -6.79
N PRO A 122 11.56 -6.79 -6.61
CA PRO A 122 11.71 -5.38 -6.97
C PRO A 122 11.30 -5.06 -8.42
N ARG A 123 11.54 -5.98 -9.35
CA ARG A 123 11.14 -5.84 -10.76
C ARG A 123 9.62 -5.84 -10.94
N ASP A 124 8.89 -6.66 -10.19
CA ASP A 124 7.43 -6.72 -10.25
C ASP A 124 6.82 -5.39 -9.77
N LEU A 125 7.45 -4.76 -8.76
CA LEU A 125 7.04 -3.44 -8.27
C LEU A 125 7.27 -2.34 -9.32
N GLN A 126 8.40 -2.38 -10.02
CA GLN A 126 8.68 -1.45 -11.13
C GLN A 126 7.66 -1.60 -12.26
N GLN A 127 7.38 -2.84 -12.68
CA GLN A 127 6.38 -3.11 -13.73
C GLN A 127 4.97 -2.68 -13.29
N ALA A 128 4.60 -2.94 -12.04
CA ALA A 128 3.32 -2.49 -11.51
C ALA A 128 3.23 -0.96 -11.49
N GLN A 129 4.32 -0.28 -11.10
CA GLN A 129 4.39 1.18 -11.14
C GLN A 129 4.24 1.72 -12.56
N GLU A 130 4.96 1.18 -13.53
CA GLU A 130 4.88 1.59 -14.94
C GLU A 130 3.46 1.39 -15.50
N ALA A 131 2.84 0.24 -15.22
CA ALA A 131 1.47 -0.04 -15.64
C ALA A 131 0.46 0.94 -15.02
N ILE A 132 0.63 1.28 -13.74
CA ILE A 132 -0.19 2.29 -13.07
C ILE A 132 0.00 3.66 -13.72
N MET A 133 1.25 4.08 -13.96
CA MET A 133 1.53 5.39 -14.55
C MET A 133 0.97 5.51 -15.98
N ALA A 134 1.12 4.48 -16.81
CA ALA A 134 0.53 4.44 -18.15
C ALA A 134 -1.00 4.53 -18.10
N GLN A 135 -1.64 3.80 -17.19
CA GLN A 135 -3.10 3.85 -17.04
C GLN A 135 -3.58 5.22 -16.52
N VAL A 136 -2.86 5.81 -15.57
CA VAL A 136 -3.15 7.15 -15.03
C VAL A 136 -2.99 8.22 -16.11
N GLN A 137 -1.96 8.11 -16.95
CA GLN A 137 -1.77 9.03 -18.08
C GLN A 137 -2.98 9.04 -19.02
N ASN A 138 -3.51 7.86 -19.33
CA ASN A 138 -4.66 7.71 -20.23
C ASN A 138 -5.99 8.12 -19.58
N THR A 139 -6.19 7.81 -18.31
CA THR A 139 -7.50 7.96 -17.64
C THR A 139 -7.64 9.26 -16.84
N ALA A 140 -6.53 9.78 -16.33
CA ALA A 140 -6.50 10.93 -15.44
C ALA A 140 -5.25 11.81 -15.71
N PRO A 141 -5.19 12.51 -16.86
CA PRO A 141 -4.01 13.28 -17.26
C PRO A 141 -3.66 14.43 -16.30
N ARG A 142 -4.62 14.94 -15.52
CA ARG A 142 -4.33 15.90 -14.44
C ARG A 142 -3.58 15.23 -13.28
N LEU A 143 -3.99 14.02 -12.88
CA LEU A 143 -3.30 13.24 -11.85
C LEU A 143 -1.89 12.87 -12.30
N TYR A 144 -1.72 12.46 -13.56
CA TYR A 144 -0.40 12.19 -14.15
C TYR A 144 0.54 13.39 -13.99
N ARG A 145 0.08 14.60 -14.33
CA ARG A 145 0.85 15.84 -14.15
C ARG A 145 1.26 16.10 -12.70
N LEU A 146 0.41 15.76 -11.73
CA LEU A 146 0.75 15.87 -10.31
C LEU A 146 1.80 14.84 -9.90
N LEU A 147 1.67 13.60 -10.38
CA LEU A 147 2.61 12.51 -10.08
C LEU A 147 4.00 12.75 -10.67
N THR A 148 4.10 13.55 -11.74
CA THR A 148 5.38 13.97 -12.32
C THR A 148 6.04 15.16 -11.60
N GLN A 149 5.40 15.74 -10.59
CA GLN A 149 6.01 16.84 -9.82
C GLN A 149 7.10 16.33 -8.88
N PRO A 150 8.14 17.14 -8.57
CA PRO A 150 9.25 16.72 -7.70
C PRO A 150 8.80 16.17 -6.34
N GLY A 151 7.78 16.78 -5.71
CA GLY A 151 7.28 16.31 -4.42
C GLY A 151 6.57 14.94 -4.51
N ALA A 152 5.90 14.63 -5.61
CA ALA A 152 5.31 13.32 -5.83
C ALA A 152 6.39 12.25 -6.10
N ILE A 153 7.41 12.59 -6.88
CA ILE A 153 8.55 11.70 -7.15
C ILE A 153 9.27 11.34 -5.84
N ASP A 154 9.52 12.33 -4.98
CA ASP A 154 10.10 12.11 -3.64
C ASP A 154 9.23 11.17 -2.79
N MET A 155 7.91 11.38 -2.78
CA MET A 155 6.98 10.49 -2.06
C MET A 155 7.04 9.05 -2.57
N VAL A 156 7.06 8.85 -3.89
CA VAL A 156 7.13 7.51 -4.50
C VAL A 156 8.47 6.84 -4.16
N ALA A 157 9.59 7.57 -4.24
CA ALA A 157 10.90 7.05 -3.86
C ALA A 157 10.96 6.65 -2.38
N LYS A 158 10.45 7.51 -1.48
CA LYS A 158 10.35 7.22 -0.05
C LYS A 158 9.46 6.00 0.22
N LEU A 159 8.29 5.93 -0.41
CA LEU A 159 7.37 4.79 -0.33
C LEU A 159 8.06 3.48 -0.76
N GLY A 160 8.73 3.49 -1.91
CA GLY A 160 9.51 2.35 -2.40
C GLY A 160 10.59 1.91 -1.41
N SER A 161 11.34 2.85 -0.84
CA SER A 161 12.37 2.56 0.17
C SER A 161 11.79 1.95 1.45
N GLN A 162 10.60 2.39 1.88
CA GLN A 162 9.95 1.88 3.09
C GLN A 162 9.38 0.48 2.87
N ILE A 163 8.74 0.24 1.73
CA ILE A 163 8.25 -1.07 1.33
C ILE A 163 9.42 -2.05 1.23
N GLY A 164 10.51 -1.67 0.54
CA GLY A 164 11.69 -2.52 0.39
C GLY A 164 12.31 -2.94 1.74
N ARG A 165 12.44 -2.00 2.67
CA ARG A 165 12.93 -2.29 4.04
C ARG A 165 12.01 -3.25 4.81
N ARG A 166 10.69 -3.06 4.72
CA ARG A 166 9.71 -3.95 5.40
C ARG A 166 9.69 -5.33 4.79
N PHE A 167 9.77 -5.42 3.47
CA PHE A 167 9.87 -6.68 2.77
C PHE A 167 11.13 -7.44 3.20
N ALA A 168 12.31 -6.79 3.20
CA ALA A 168 13.55 -7.39 3.66
C ALA A 168 13.44 -7.92 5.11
N ALA A 169 12.87 -7.13 6.01
CA ALA A 169 12.65 -7.54 7.40
C ALA A 169 11.73 -8.76 7.52
N ARG A 170 10.66 -8.82 6.72
CA ARG A 170 9.73 -9.96 6.70
C ARG A 170 10.34 -11.21 6.08
N SER A 171 11.13 -11.07 5.02
CA SER A 171 11.84 -12.19 4.40
C SER A 171 12.83 -12.84 5.37
N ILE A 172 13.56 -12.04 6.15
CA ILE A 172 14.45 -12.56 7.21
C ILE A 172 13.62 -13.34 8.25
N LYS A 173 12.53 -12.75 8.74
CA LYS A 173 11.66 -13.40 9.74
C LYS A 173 11.03 -14.69 9.20
N PHE A 174 10.67 -14.73 7.93
CA PHE A 174 10.10 -15.91 7.28
C PHE A 174 11.13 -17.04 7.19
N VAL A 175 12.36 -16.74 6.74
CA VAL A 175 13.44 -17.74 6.67
C VAL A 175 13.75 -18.29 8.06
N LEU A 176 13.88 -17.43 9.07
CA LEU A 176 14.10 -17.88 10.45
C LEU A 176 12.93 -18.70 11.00
N GLY A 177 11.68 -18.24 10.83
CA GLY A 177 10.50 -18.97 11.31
C GLY A 177 10.25 -20.30 10.59
N SER A 178 10.67 -20.43 9.33
CA SER A 178 10.60 -21.69 8.60
C SER A 178 11.56 -22.76 9.15
N GLN A 179 12.72 -22.34 9.66
CA GLN A 179 13.69 -23.23 10.32
C GLN A 179 13.15 -23.76 11.65
N ASP A 180 12.45 -22.93 12.42
CA ASP A 180 11.82 -23.35 13.68
C ASP A 180 10.73 -24.42 13.45
N LEU A 181 9.93 -24.29 12.40
CA LEU A 181 8.92 -25.29 12.04
C LEU A 181 9.54 -26.63 11.61
N GLN A 182 10.64 -26.61 10.84
CA GLN A 182 11.36 -27.84 10.48
C GLN A 182 12.02 -28.50 11.68
N SER A 183 12.55 -27.70 12.61
CA SER A 183 13.19 -28.18 13.84
C SER A 183 12.19 -28.80 14.81
N GLY A 184 10.98 -28.21 14.91
CA GLY A 184 9.89 -28.73 15.74
C GLY A 184 9.29 -30.03 15.22
N ALA A 185 9.19 -30.21 13.89
CA ALA A 185 8.72 -31.46 13.28
C ALA A 185 9.70 -32.64 13.42
N SER A 186 10.95 -32.37 13.81
CA SER A 186 12.01 -33.37 13.95
C SER A 186 12.17 -33.92 15.38
N ARG A 187 11.34 -33.47 16.33
CA ARG A 187 11.29 -34.02 17.69
C ARG A 187 10.11 -35.00 17.81
N PRO A 188 10.36 -36.31 17.96
CA PRO A 188 9.32 -37.32 18.17
C PRO A 188 8.63 -37.19 19.54
#